data_AF-A0A944KZ65-F1
#
_entry.id   AF-A0A944KZ65-F1
#
_cell.length_a   1.000
_cell.length_b   1.000
_cell.length_c   1.000
_cell.angle_alpha   90.00
_cell.angle_beta   90.00
_cell.angle_gamma   90.00
#
_symmetry.space_group_name_H-M   'P 1'
#
loop_
_entity.id
_entity.type
_entity.pdbx_description
1 polymer ?
#
loop_
_entity_poly.entity_id
_entity_poly.type
_entity_poly.pdbx_seq_one_letter_code
_entity_poly.pdbx_strand_id
1 'polypeptide(L)'
;MTTETPPAEPVTYEGWRHVPPRILATRTQLARCDLPRSPEGPPSAYVNALNYRGKSERTELYALAYSRPTSSSARQLAAAAARRTEPRQCPECGAHCQQPLTEYDSRPLCPMCRHIAQARAFQLRLREQRSALAAWARELLSQRDLAVVWADVQQAPRTASGRARPPLSVHLTAVSHQRNPLLDVRIRLTGPRAAQVPAGALSPADGTECILAGQRAVITTRHAFPLRRHNRQAPKIRNV
;
A
#
# COMPACT_ATOMS: atom_id res chain seq x y z
N MET A 1 20.34 8.00 -32.35
CA MET A 1 18.90 7.67 -32.37
C MET A 1 18.73 6.38 -31.58
N THR A 2 18.50 6.50 -30.28
CA THR A 2 18.29 5.36 -29.39
C THR A 2 16.88 4.82 -29.63
N THR A 3 16.82 3.59 -30.15
CA THR A 3 15.63 2.77 -30.27
C THR A 3 15.10 2.44 -28.87
N GLU A 4 14.14 3.24 -28.37
CA GLU A 4 13.37 2.89 -27.18
C GLU A 4 12.59 1.60 -27.46
N THR A 5 12.87 0.58 -26.66
CA THR A 5 12.11 -0.66 -26.57
C THR A 5 10.62 -0.34 -26.44
N PRO A 6 9.72 -0.96 -27.22
CA PRO A 6 8.28 -0.75 -27.06
C PRO A 6 7.89 -1.08 -25.61
N PRO A 7 7.04 -0.27 -24.96
CA PRO A 7 6.75 -0.46 -23.55
C PRO A 7 6.09 -1.82 -23.34
N ALA A 8 6.58 -2.54 -22.33
CA ALA A 8 5.93 -3.71 -21.76
C ALA A 8 4.44 -3.43 -21.54
N GLU A 9 3.58 -4.46 -21.67
CA GLU A 9 2.13 -4.32 -21.48
C GLU A 9 1.81 -3.45 -20.25
N PRO A 10 0.89 -2.48 -20.37
CA PRO A 10 0.65 -1.50 -19.32
C PRO A 10 0.16 -2.17 -18.03
N VAL A 11 0.90 -1.94 -16.94
CA VAL A 11 0.63 -2.53 -15.63
C VAL A 11 -0.71 -2.00 -15.08
N THR A 12 -1.53 -2.89 -14.52
CA THR A 12 -2.76 -2.50 -13.82
C THR A 12 -2.56 -2.53 -12.30
N TYR A 13 -2.80 -1.40 -11.65
CA TYR A 13 -2.76 -1.23 -10.20
C TYR A 13 -4.14 -1.42 -9.57
N GLU A 14 -4.22 -2.15 -8.46
CA GLU A 14 -5.49 -2.42 -7.75
C GLU A 14 -5.99 -1.24 -6.88
N GLY A 15 -5.38 -0.06 -7.03
CA GLY A 15 -5.79 1.13 -6.30
C GLY A 15 -4.68 2.17 -6.22
N TRP A 16 -5.06 3.41 -5.94
CA TRP A 16 -4.17 4.58 -5.89
C TRP A 16 -2.94 4.42 -5.00
N ARG A 17 -3.03 3.63 -3.92
CA ARG A 17 -1.91 3.37 -3.01
C ARG A 17 -0.74 2.63 -3.65
N HIS A 18 -0.99 1.91 -4.73
CA HIS A 18 0.01 1.09 -5.43
C HIS A 18 0.62 1.82 -6.63
N VAL A 19 0.03 2.95 -7.04
CA VAL A 19 0.51 3.77 -8.15
C VAL A 19 1.76 4.52 -7.69
N PRO A 20 2.91 4.39 -8.36
CA PRO A 20 4.10 5.16 -8.06
C PRO A 20 3.80 6.67 -8.11
N PRO A 21 3.89 7.38 -6.96
CA PRO A 21 3.53 8.78 -6.92
C PRO A 21 4.51 9.59 -7.78
N ARG A 22 4.01 10.64 -8.43
CA ARG A 22 4.81 11.60 -9.24
C ARG A 22 5.50 11.03 -10.48
N ILE A 23 5.31 9.76 -10.81
CA ILE A 23 5.78 9.15 -12.08
C ILE A 23 4.62 9.02 -13.06
N LEU A 24 3.46 8.61 -12.54
CA LEU A 24 2.24 8.38 -13.31
C LEU A 24 1.14 9.36 -12.88
N ALA A 25 0.38 9.85 -13.85
CA ALA A 25 -0.75 10.75 -13.63
C ALA A 25 -1.89 10.48 -14.61
N THR A 26 -3.13 10.78 -14.22
CA THR A 26 -4.27 10.80 -15.14
C THR A 26 -4.21 11.99 -16.07
N ARG A 27 -4.95 11.95 -17.18
CA ARG A 27 -5.14 13.11 -18.07
C ARG A 27 -5.63 14.35 -17.31
N THR A 28 -6.56 14.17 -16.37
CA THR A 28 -7.07 15.26 -15.52
C THR A 28 -5.99 15.83 -14.59
N GLN A 29 -5.16 14.98 -14.01
CA GLN A 29 -4.03 15.43 -13.18
C GLN A 29 -3.01 16.20 -14.02
N LEU A 30 -2.67 15.71 -15.23
CA LEU A 30 -1.76 16.41 -16.15
C LEU A 30 -2.31 17.79 -16.58
N ALA A 31 -3.61 17.90 -16.85
CA ALA A 31 -4.25 19.16 -17.17
C ALA A 31 -4.25 20.15 -15.99
N ARG A 32 -4.24 19.62 -14.75
CA ARG A 32 -4.12 20.41 -13.52
C ARG A 32 -2.66 20.67 -13.12
N CYS A 33 -1.67 20.33 -13.94
CA CYS A 33 -0.30 20.77 -13.67
C CYS A 33 -0.20 22.30 -13.71
N ASP A 34 0.82 22.85 -13.05
CA ASP A 34 1.07 24.29 -13.06
C ASP A 34 1.36 24.80 -14.48
N LEU A 35 2.20 24.05 -15.19
CA LEU A 35 2.26 24.03 -16.64
C LEU A 35 1.43 22.83 -17.13
N PRO A 36 0.19 23.04 -17.60
CA PRO A 36 -0.68 21.96 -18.04
C PRO A 36 0.00 21.11 -19.11
N ARG A 37 -0.21 19.80 -19.03
CA ARG A 37 0.36 18.83 -19.95
C ARG A 37 -0.71 18.00 -20.64
N SER A 38 -0.41 17.58 -21.86
CA SER A 38 -1.16 16.56 -22.58
C SER A 38 -0.37 15.25 -22.59
N PRO A 39 -1.02 14.11 -22.38
CA PRO A 39 -0.36 12.82 -22.56
C PRO A 39 0.07 12.64 -24.01
N GLU A 40 1.23 12.00 -24.21
CA GLU A 40 1.71 11.58 -25.52
C GLU A 40 1.67 10.05 -25.60
N GLY A 41 1.07 9.52 -26.66
CA GLY A 41 0.98 8.07 -26.88
C GLY A 41 -0.05 7.34 -25.99
N PRO A 42 0.02 6.00 -25.96
CA PRO A 42 -0.91 5.17 -25.21
C PRO A 42 -0.69 5.26 -23.68
N PRO A 43 -1.69 4.87 -22.87
CA PRO A 43 -1.54 4.80 -21.41
C PRO A 43 -0.37 3.88 -21.02
N SER A 44 0.47 4.34 -20.09
CA SER A 44 1.59 3.57 -19.56
C SER A 44 1.15 2.56 -18.49
N ALA A 45 -0.01 2.80 -17.87
CA ALA A 45 -0.58 1.94 -16.84
C ALA A 45 -2.09 2.21 -16.67
N TYR A 46 -2.73 1.39 -15.84
CA TYR A 46 -4.11 1.59 -15.40
C TYR A 46 -4.22 1.49 -13.88
N VAL A 47 -5.24 2.11 -13.31
CA VAL A 47 -5.60 1.91 -11.91
C VAL A 47 -7.08 1.58 -11.78
N ASN A 48 -7.38 0.51 -11.06
CA ASN A 48 -8.72 0.17 -10.63
C ASN A 48 -9.05 1.04 -9.40
N ALA A 49 -10.02 1.94 -9.53
CA ALA A 49 -10.44 2.83 -8.45
C ALA A 49 -11.95 3.01 -8.45
N LEU A 50 -12.49 3.54 -7.36
CA LEU A 50 -13.87 4.00 -7.35
C LEU A 50 -13.93 5.40 -7.94
N ASN A 51 -14.89 5.62 -8.83
CA ASN A 51 -15.18 6.95 -9.34
C ASN A 51 -16.01 7.79 -8.36
N TYR A 52 -16.33 9.02 -8.74
CA TYR A 52 -17.09 9.94 -7.88
C TYR A 52 -18.51 9.44 -7.54
N ARG A 53 -19.04 8.47 -8.29
CA ARG A 53 -20.33 7.79 -8.02
C ARG A 53 -20.17 6.50 -7.23
N GLY A 54 -18.97 6.21 -6.73
CA GLY A 54 -18.67 4.98 -6.00
C GLY A 54 -18.64 3.71 -6.85
N LYS A 55 -18.61 3.81 -8.19
CA LYS A 55 -18.52 2.66 -9.09
C LYS A 55 -17.07 2.34 -9.41
N SER A 56 -16.76 1.04 -9.54
CA SER A 56 -15.43 0.60 -10.00
C SER A 56 -15.18 1.08 -11.42
N GLU A 57 -14.06 1.75 -11.63
CA GLU A 57 -13.64 2.31 -12.89
C GLU A 57 -12.14 2.05 -13.07
N ARG A 58 -11.75 1.70 -14.30
CA ARG A 58 -10.36 1.56 -14.69
C ARG A 58 -9.90 2.88 -15.28
N THR A 59 -9.09 3.62 -14.55
CA THR A 59 -8.58 4.93 -14.98
C THR A 59 -7.22 4.79 -15.64
N GLU A 60 -7.04 5.47 -16.78
CA GLU A 60 -5.78 5.53 -17.51
C GLU A 60 -4.73 6.37 -16.79
N LEU A 61 -3.49 5.88 -16.79
CA LEU A 61 -2.33 6.56 -16.26
C LEU A 61 -1.28 6.75 -17.36
N TYR A 62 -0.70 7.94 -17.36
CA TYR A 62 0.31 8.36 -18.32
C TYR A 62 1.57 8.76 -17.57
N ALA A 63 2.73 8.41 -18.12
CA ALA A 63 4.00 8.82 -17.56
C ALA A 63 4.22 10.33 -17.74
N LEU A 64 4.55 11.01 -16.64
CA LEU A 64 4.83 12.44 -16.67
C LEU A 64 6.04 12.78 -17.55
N ALA A 65 7.04 11.89 -17.60
CA ALA A 65 8.26 12.07 -18.40
C ALA A 65 7.98 12.19 -19.90
N TYR A 66 6.97 11.47 -20.40
CA TYR A 66 6.56 11.49 -21.81
C TYR A 66 5.43 12.48 -22.11
N SER A 67 4.90 13.18 -21.10
CA SER A 67 3.80 14.12 -21.30
C SER A 67 4.31 15.51 -21.67
N ARG A 68 3.80 16.08 -22.79
CA ARG A 68 4.22 17.38 -23.31
C ARG A 68 3.44 18.54 -22.67
N PRO A 69 4.05 19.71 -22.48
CA PRO A 69 3.30 20.94 -22.19
C PRO A 69 2.21 21.18 -23.24
N THR A 70 1.06 21.70 -22.82
CA THR A 70 0.02 22.13 -23.77
C THR A 70 0.51 23.27 -24.64
N SER A 71 -0.09 23.46 -25.82
CA SER A 71 0.17 24.59 -26.73
C SER A 71 -0.37 25.95 -26.22
N SER A 72 -0.72 26.04 -24.93
CA SER A 72 -1.25 27.26 -24.33
C SER A 72 -0.18 28.36 -24.33
N SER A 73 -0.54 29.54 -24.82
CA SER A 73 0.33 30.72 -24.75
C SER A 73 0.56 31.18 -23.31
N ALA A 74 1.66 31.89 -23.05
CA ALA A 74 1.94 32.46 -21.73
C ALA A 74 0.80 33.32 -21.20
N ARG A 75 0.13 34.09 -22.08
CA ARG A 75 -1.05 34.90 -21.72
C ARG A 75 -2.23 34.06 -21.24
N GLN A 76 -2.49 32.94 -21.91
CA GLN A 76 -3.55 32.01 -21.51
C GLN A 76 -3.23 31.34 -20.17
N LEU A 77 -1.97 30.96 -19.94
CA LEU A 77 -1.52 30.39 -18.69
C LEU A 77 -1.64 31.39 -17.53
N ALA A 78 -1.24 32.65 -17.74
CA ALA A 78 -1.41 33.71 -16.75
C ALA A 78 -2.89 33.97 -16.41
N ALA A 79 -3.76 34.05 -17.43
CA ALA A 79 -5.20 34.21 -17.22
C ALA A 79 -5.86 33.00 -16.54
N ALA A 80 -5.35 31.78 -16.76
CA ALA A 80 -5.81 30.59 -16.05
C ALA A 80 -5.33 30.57 -14.59
N ALA A 81 -4.09 30.99 -14.34
CA ALA A 81 -3.54 31.14 -12.99
C ALA A 81 -4.32 32.17 -12.17
N ALA A 82 -4.66 33.32 -12.77
CA ALA A 82 -5.43 34.38 -12.11
C ALA A 82 -6.85 33.95 -11.69
N ARG A 83 -7.46 32.98 -12.39
CA ARG A 83 -8.80 32.45 -12.08
C ARG A 83 -8.78 31.25 -11.12
N ARG A 84 -7.60 30.76 -10.75
CA ARG A 84 -7.45 29.54 -9.97
C ARG A 84 -7.74 29.83 -8.50
N THR A 85 -8.62 29.03 -7.88
CA THR A 85 -8.97 29.13 -6.45
C THR A 85 -8.22 28.13 -5.57
N GLU A 86 -7.63 27.10 -6.17
CA GLU A 86 -6.97 26.02 -5.42
C GLU A 86 -5.53 26.39 -5.04
N PRO A 87 -5.14 26.24 -3.76
CA PRO A 87 -3.82 26.60 -3.29
C PRO A 87 -2.75 25.67 -3.86
N ARG A 88 -1.57 26.24 -4.12
CA ARG A 88 -0.38 25.52 -4.65
C ARG A 88 0.90 25.79 -3.89
N GLN A 89 0.96 26.93 -3.22
CA GLN A 89 2.06 27.24 -2.32
C GLN A 89 1.78 26.64 -0.95
N CYS A 90 2.68 25.77 -0.49
CA CYS A 90 2.57 25.18 0.83
C CYS A 90 2.76 26.27 1.90
N PRO A 91 1.83 26.46 2.84
CA PRO A 91 1.97 27.46 3.89
C PRO A 91 3.05 27.07 4.92
N GLU A 92 3.42 25.78 5.02
CA GLU A 92 4.42 25.31 6.00
C GLU A 92 5.85 25.47 5.50
N CYS A 93 6.11 25.20 4.21
CA CYS A 93 7.47 25.21 3.66
C CYS A 93 7.68 26.16 2.48
N GLY A 94 6.65 26.89 2.06
CA GLY A 94 6.70 27.83 0.93
C GLY A 94 6.80 27.18 -0.46
N ALA A 95 6.90 25.84 -0.54
CA ALA A 95 7.08 25.15 -1.82
C ALA A 95 5.88 25.33 -2.76
N HIS A 96 6.15 25.72 -4.01
CA HIS A 96 5.14 25.82 -5.06
C HIS A 96 4.97 24.48 -5.78
N CYS A 97 3.80 23.84 -5.64
CA CYS A 97 3.54 22.52 -6.19
C CYS A 97 2.95 22.58 -7.59
N GLN A 98 3.36 21.63 -8.43
CA GLN A 98 2.77 21.45 -9.76
C GLN A 98 1.30 21.02 -9.71
N GLN A 99 0.83 20.42 -8.62
CA GLN A 99 -0.55 20.01 -8.43
C GLN A 99 -1.19 20.85 -7.31
N PRO A 100 -2.53 21.01 -7.32
CA PRO A 100 -3.28 21.55 -6.20
C PRO A 100 -2.93 20.83 -4.89
N LEU A 101 -2.80 21.59 -3.81
CA LEU A 101 -2.53 21.04 -2.49
C LEU A 101 -3.73 20.26 -1.98
N THR A 102 -3.46 19.18 -1.25
CA THR A 102 -4.51 18.40 -0.59
C THR A 102 -4.67 18.88 0.84
N GLU A 103 -5.92 19.09 1.26
CA GLU A 103 -6.23 19.44 2.63
C GLU A 103 -5.90 18.29 3.59
N TYR A 104 -5.22 18.63 4.68
CA TYR A 104 -4.97 17.76 5.80
C TYR A 104 -5.06 18.60 7.07
N ASP A 105 -5.95 18.21 7.99
CA ASP A 105 -6.13 18.93 9.26
C ASP A 105 -6.44 20.42 9.02
N SER A 106 -7.45 20.67 8.19
CA SER A 106 -7.92 22.00 7.77
C SER A 106 -6.88 22.90 7.10
N ARG A 107 -5.75 22.35 6.66
CA ARG A 107 -4.67 23.09 6.01
C ARG A 107 -4.29 22.47 4.66
N PRO A 108 -4.14 23.27 3.59
CA PRO A 108 -3.62 22.77 2.33
C PRO A 108 -2.12 22.54 2.43
N LEU A 109 -1.66 21.29 2.37
CA LEU A 109 -0.24 20.96 2.50
C LEU A 109 0.33 20.34 1.22
N CYS A 110 1.61 20.58 0.96
CA CYS A 110 2.33 19.81 -0.07
C CYS A 110 2.42 18.33 0.33
N PRO A 111 2.61 17.41 -0.62
CA PRO A 111 2.66 15.98 -0.31
C PRO A 111 3.72 15.61 0.75
N MET A 112 4.84 16.35 0.79
CA MET A 112 5.90 16.12 1.77
C MET A 112 5.49 16.60 3.17
N CYS A 113 5.07 17.85 3.32
CA CYS A 113 4.58 18.41 4.58
C CYS A 113 3.40 17.60 5.14
N ARG A 114 2.48 17.17 4.26
CA ARG A 114 1.41 16.25 4.63
C ARG A 114 1.94 14.94 5.19
N HIS A 115 2.95 14.33 4.56
CA HIS A 115 3.55 13.10 5.05
C HIS A 115 4.24 13.29 6.41
N ILE A 116 4.97 14.40 6.59
CA ILE A 116 5.59 14.78 7.86
C ILE A 116 4.52 14.98 8.94
N ALA A 117 3.45 15.72 8.64
CA ALA A 117 2.34 15.96 9.57
C ALA A 117 1.66 14.64 9.97
N GLN A 118 1.43 13.73 9.02
CA GLN A 118 0.90 12.40 9.30
C GLN A 118 1.83 11.56 10.18
N ALA A 119 3.15 11.62 9.93
CA ALA A 119 4.14 10.93 10.72
C ALA A 119 4.17 11.47 12.16
N ARG A 120 4.13 12.79 12.34
CA ARG A 120 4.06 13.45 13.66
C ARG A 120 2.77 13.09 14.40
N ALA A 121 1.61 13.17 13.75
CA ALA A 121 0.33 12.77 14.34
C ALA A 121 0.35 11.29 14.74
N PHE A 122 0.99 10.44 13.93
CA PHE A 122 1.16 9.03 14.25
C PHE A 122 2.07 8.82 15.47
N GLN A 123 3.19 9.53 15.56
CA GLN A 123 4.11 9.50 16.70
C GLN A 123 3.43 9.98 18.00
N LEU A 124 2.64 11.06 17.95
CA LEU A 124 1.89 11.57 19.09
C LEU A 124 0.90 10.51 19.61
N ARG A 125 0.11 9.92 18.71
CA ARG A 125 -0.80 8.84 19.07
C ARG A 125 -0.08 7.65 19.70
N LEU A 126 1.07 7.24 19.17
CA LEU A 126 1.88 6.18 19.77
C LEU A 126 2.42 6.57 21.15
N ARG A 127 2.78 7.84 21.35
CA ARG A 127 3.24 8.36 22.64
C ARG A 127 2.14 8.28 23.69
N GLU A 128 0.92 8.70 23.35
CA GLU A 128 -0.26 8.58 24.21
C GLU A 128 -0.57 7.13 24.56
N GLN A 129 -0.45 6.23 23.59
CA GLN A 129 -0.70 4.80 23.77
C GLN A 129 0.46 4.05 24.43
N ARG A 130 1.61 4.70 24.66
CA ARG A 130 2.85 4.02 25.06
C ARG A 130 2.70 3.23 26.36
N SER A 131 2.08 3.81 27.38
CA SER A 131 1.88 3.14 28.68
C SER A 131 0.92 1.97 28.57
N ALA A 132 -0.19 2.13 27.85
CA ALA A 132 -1.17 1.08 27.59
C ALA A 132 -0.57 -0.07 26.78
N LEU A 133 0.19 0.24 25.71
CA LEU A 133 0.91 -0.75 24.91
C LEU A 133 1.99 -1.47 25.73
N ALA A 134 2.68 -0.77 26.64
CA ALA A 134 3.67 -1.39 27.52
C ALA A 134 3.02 -2.29 28.60
N ALA A 135 1.87 -1.90 29.15
CA ALA A 135 1.11 -2.74 30.07
C ALA A 135 0.59 -4.00 29.36
N TRP A 136 -0.01 -3.83 28.19
CA TRP A 136 -0.45 -4.94 27.32
C TRP A 136 0.72 -5.88 26.96
N ALA A 137 1.87 -5.34 26.56
CA ALA A 137 3.03 -6.15 26.22
C ALA A 137 3.55 -6.94 27.42
N ARG A 138 3.58 -6.35 28.62
CA ARG A 138 3.96 -7.06 29.85
C ARG A 138 2.98 -8.18 30.20
N GLU A 139 1.68 -7.90 30.12
CA GLU A 139 0.64 -8.90 30.35
C GLU A 139 0.78 -10.06 29.37
N LEU A 140 0.93 -9.76 28.08
CA LEU A 140 1.12 -10.75 27.04
C LEU A 140 2.37 -11.62 27.28
N LEU A 141 3.51 -11.00 27.57
CA LEU A 141 4.78 -11.71 27.80
C LEU A 141 4.81 -12.48 29.14
N SER A 142 3.88 -12.21 30.06
CA SER A 142 3.76 -12.98 31.31
C SER A 142 3.06 -14.33 31.12
N GLN A 143 2.42 -14.55 29.97
CA GLN A 143 1.71 -15.79 29.65
C GLN A 143 2.70 -16.90 29.32
N ARG A 144 2.69 -17.97 30.11
CA ARG A 144 3.62 -19.11 29.94
C ARG A 144 3.28 -19.97 28.73
N ASP A 145 2.04 -19.91 28.28
CA ASP A 145 1.48 -20.59 27.11
C ASP A 145 1.57 -19.72 25.83
N LEU A 146 2.35 -18.63 25.84
CA LEU A 146 2.53 -17.76 24.69
C LEU A 146 3.45 -18.38 23.64
N ALA A 147 2.96 -18.41 22.40
CA ALA A 147 3.72 -18.67 21.19
C ALA A 147 3.78 -17.42 20.29
N VAL A 148 4.96 -17.07 19.78
CA VAL A 148 5.13 -16.07 18.71
C VAL A 148 5.16 -16.81 17.38
N VAL A 149 4.19 -16.51 16.52
CA VAL A 149 4.07 -17.09 15.19
C VAL A 149 4.50 -16.06 14.15
N TRP A 150 5.42 -16.42 13.27
CA TRP A 150 5.74 -15.66 12.06
C TRP A 150 5.12 -16.33 10.84
N ALA A 151 4.38 -15.53 10.07
CA ALA A 151 3.85 -15.92 8.78
C ALA A 151 4.56 -15.18 7.65
N ASP A 152 5.25 -15.95 6.81
CA ASP A 152 5.88 -15.48 5.56
C ASP A 152 5.03 -15.94 4.37
N VAL A 153 4.39 -14.99 3.69
CA VAL A 153 3.41 -15.29 2.64
C VAL A 153 4.08 -15.19 1.28
N GLN A 154 4.26 -16.35 0.65
CA GLN A 154 4.81 -16.43 -0.70
C GLN A 154 3.77 -15.96 -1.72
N GLN A 155 4.02 -14.80 -2.32
CA GLN A 155 3.17 -14.26 -3.39
C GLN A 155 3.38 -15.05 -4.69
N ALA A 156 2.30 -15.24 -5.44
CA ALA A 156 2.40 -15.71 -6.81
C ALA A 156 2.97 -14.59 -7.72
N PRO A 157 3.73 -14.95 -8.77
CA PRO A 157 4.03 -14.03 -9.85
C PRO A 157 2.74 -13.43 -10.41
N ARG A 158 2.78 -12.16 -10.82
CA ARG A 158 1.65 -11.52 -11.51
C ARG A 158 1.37 -12.23 -12.85
N THR A 159 0.15 -12.12 -13.37
CA THR A 159 -0.15 -12.56 -14.74
C THR A 159 0.67 -11.76 -15.75
N ALA A 160 0.74 -12.23 -17.00
CA ALA A 160 1.31 -11.47 -18.12
C ALA A 160 0.67 -10.06 -18.22
N SER A 161 -0.66 -9.98 -18.05
CA SER A 161 -1.42 -8.72 -17.98
C SER A 161 -1.25 -7.90 -16.68
N GLY A 162 -0.29 -8.25 -15.82
CA GLY A 162 0.03 -7.52 -14.59
C GLY A 162 -0.96 -7.70 -13.43
N ARG A 163 -1.99 -8.54 -13.56
CA ARG A 163 -2.98 -8.80 -12.49
C ARG A 163 -2.34 -9.57 -11.34
N ALA A 164 -2.65 -9.16 -10.12
CA ALA A 164 -2.23 -9.88 -8.91
C ALA A 164 -2.91 -11.25 -8.85
N ARG A 165 -2.13 -12.30 -8.59
CA ARG A 165 -2.63 -13.66 -8.34
C ARG A 165 -2.74 -13.92 -6.84
N PRO A 166 -3.62 -14.84 -6.40
CA PRO A 166 -3.63 -15.29 -5.01
C PRO A 166 -2.24 -15.80 -4.58
N PRO A 167 -1.86 -15.62 -3.30
CA PRO A 167 -0.60 -16.15 -2.77
C PRO A 167 -0.56 -17.68 -2.87
N LEU A 168 0.64 -18.23 -3.05
CA LEU A 168 0.86 -19.66 -3.32
C LEU A 168 0.89 -20.49 -2.04
N SER A 169 1.65 -20.01 -1.05
CA SER A 169 1.86 -20.71 0.20
C SER A 169 2.13 -19.71 1.33
N VAL A 170 2.00 -20.18 2.56
CA VAL A 170 2.48 -19.48 3.75
C VAL A 170 3.45 -20.38 4.49
N HIS A 171 4.60 -19.84 4.86
CA HIS A 171 5.53 -20.48 5.78
C HIS A 171 5.25 -19.94 7.18
N LEU A 172 4.85 -20.83 8.07
CA LEU A 172 4.58 -20.54 9.47
C LEU A 172 5.71 -21.10 10.32
N THR A 173 6.33 -20.22 11.09
CA THR A 173 7.26 -20.61 12.16
C THR A 173 6.70 -20.14 13.48
N ALA A 174 6.76 -20.96 14.53
CA ALA A 174 6.33 -20.58 15.86
C ALA A 174 7.40 -20.93 16.89
N VAL A 175 7.60 -20.04 17.85
CA VAL A 175 8.47 -20.26 19.01
C VAL A 175 7.74 -19.94 20.30
N SER A 176 8.06 -20.68 21.36
CA SER A 176 7.53 -20.40 22.69
C SER A 176 8.20 -19.16 23.30
N HIS A 177 7.66 -18.67 24.42
CA HIS A 177 8.31 -17.64 25.24
C HIS A 177 9.73 -18.01 25.70
N GLN A 178 10.07 -19.30 25.76
CA GLN A 178 11.41 -19.82 26.10
C GLN A 178 12.33 -19.98 24.88
N ARG A 179 11.90 -19.52 23.70
CA ARG A 179 12.60 -19.69 22.41
C ARG A 179 12.69 -21.14 21.92
N ASN A 180 11.87 -22.04 22.47
CA ASN A 180 11.79 -23.41 21.96
C ASN A 180 10.99 -23.38 20.64
N PRO A 181 11.46 -24.03 19.57
CA PRO A 181 10.69 -24.15 18.34
C PRO A 181 9.43 -24.99 18.60
N LEU A 182 8.28 -24.46 18.21
CA LEU A 182 6.98 -25.12 18.35
C LEU A 182 6.45 -25.62 17.02
N LEU A 183 6.67 -24.83 15.96
CA LEU A 183 6.14 -25.10 14.64
C LEU A 183 7.11 -24.59 13.57
N ASP A 184 7.31 -25.38 12.53
CA ASP A 184 7.94 -24.95 11.28
C ASP A 184 7.26 -25.69 10.14
N VAL A 185 6.23 -25.08 9.55
CA VAL A 185 5.41 -25.72 8.52
C VAL A 185 5.13 -24.78 7.37
N ARG A 186 5.02 -25.35 6.18
CA ARG A 186 4.59 -24.63 4.99
C ARG A 186 3.21 -25.12 4.58
N ILE A 187 2.25 -24.21 4.45
CA ILE A 187 0.87 -24.52 4.11
C ILE A 187 0.58 -23.96 2.72
N ARG A 188 0.02 -24.79 1.83
CA ARG A 188 -0.42 -24.33 0.51
C ARG A 188 -1.69 -23.49 0.64
N LEU A 189 -1.73 -22.36 -0.06
CA LEU A 189 -2.91 -21.47 -0.15
C LEU A 189 -3.66 -21.64 -1.48
N THR A 190 -3.08 -22.39 -2.41
CA THR A 190 -3.67 -22.74 -3.70
C THR A 190 -3.96 -24.25 -3.80
N GLY A 191 -4.69 -24.64 -4.84
CA GLY A 191 -5.01 -26.05 -5.09
C GLY A 191 -3.78 -26.95 -5.27
N PRO A 192 -3.94 -28.28 -5.08
CA PRO A 192 -2.85 -29.24 -4.99
C PRO A 192 -2.00 -29.38 -6.29
N ARG A 193 -2.53 -28.94 -7.43
CA ARG A 193 -1.88 -29.05 -8.75
C ARG A 193 -1.25 -27.74 -9.23
N ALA A 194 -1.18 -26.71 -8.38
CA ALA A 194 -0.56 -25.45 -8.77
C ALA A 194 0.95 -25.63 -8.91
N ALA A 195 1.49 -25.37 -10.10
CA ALA A 195 2.87 -25.68 -10.51
C ALA A 195 3.98 -24.94 -9.74
N GLN A 196 3.64 -24.11 -8.75
CA GLN A 196 4.57 -23.25 -8.02
C GLN A 196 4.44 -23.38 -6.50
N VAL A 197 3.68 -24.37 -6.02
CA VAL A 197 3.63 -24.69 -4.60
C VAL A 197 4.93 -25.39 -4.22
N PRO A 198 5.65 -24.94 -3.18
CA PRO A 198 6.88 -25.59 -2.75
C PRO A 198 6.64 -27.06 -2.36
N ALA A 199 7.61 -27.93 -2.68
CA ALA A 199 7.57 -29.33 -2.28
C ALA A 199 7.46 -29.46 -0.74
N GLY A 200 6.63 -30.40 -0.28
CA GLY A 200 6.36 -30.60 1.14
C GLY A 200 5.39 -29.61 1.78
N ALA A 201 4.76 -28.72 1.01
CA ALA A 201 3.70 -27.86 1.55
C ALA A 201 2.45 -28.68 1.90
N LEU A 202 2.07 -28.62 3.17
CA LEU A 202 0.90 -29.26 3.75
C LEU A 202 -0.39 -28.70 3.14
N SER A 203 -1.45 -29.50 3.19
CA SER A 203 -2.79 -29.00 2.88
C SER A 203 -3.28 -28.02 3.96
N PRO A 204 -4.27 -27.17 3.67
CA PRO A 204 -4.87 -26.32 4.70
C PRO A 204 -5.43 -27.10 5.90
N ALA A 205 -5.95 -28.32 5.67
CA ALA A 205 -6.48 -29.17 6.73
C ALA A 205 -5.36 -29.65 7.66
N ASP A 206 -4.35 -30.33 7.10
CA ASP A 206 -3.20 -30.84 7.87
C ASP A 206 -2.44 -29.69 8.55
N GLY A 207 -2.30 -28.56 7.86
CA GLY A 207 -1.67 -27.37 8.43
C GLY A 207 -2.46 -26.78 9.60
N THR A 208 -3.79 -26.85 9.58
CA THR A 208 -4.64 -26.41 10.70
C THR A 208 -4.48 -27.32 11.91
N GLU A 209 -4.40 -28.63 11.71
CA GLU A 209 -4.13 -29.59 12.79
C GLU A 209 -2.78 -29.33 13.46
N CYS A 210 -1.73 -29.01 12.69
CA CYS A 210 -0.43 -28.64 13.26
C CYS A 210 -0.47 -27.33 14.08
N ILE A 211 -1.38 -26.39 13.77
CA ILE A 211 -1.50 -25.10 14.47
C ILE A 211 -2.31 -25.23 15.76
N LEU A 212 -3.31 -26.11 15.80
CA LEU A 212 -4.28 -26.22 16.91
C LEU A 212 -3.74 -26.98 18.14
N ALA A 213 -2.48 -27.44 18.15
CA ALA A 213 -1.89 -28.23 19.22
C ALA A 213 -1.54 -27.48 20.54
N GLY A 214 -2.25 -26.39 20.87
CA GLY A 214 -2.46 -26.01 22.28
C GLY A 214 -1.65 -24.86 22.88
N GLN A 215 -1.39 -23.76 22.15
CA GLN A 215 -0.82 -22.54 22.76
C GLN A 215 -1.52 -21.26 22.29
N ARG A 216 -1.55 -20.23 23.17
CA ARG A 216 -2.04 -18.89 22.82
C ARG A 216 -1.02 -18.24 21.87
N ALA A 217 -1.42 -18.05 20.62
CA ALA A 217 -0.53 -17.57 19.58
C ALA A 217 -0.68 -16.06 19.32
N VAL A 218 0.46 -15.36 19.24
CA VAL A 218 0.55 -14.02 18.65
C VAL A 218 1.10 -14.15 17.25
N ILE A 219 0.25 -13.85 16.26
CA ILE A 219 0.61 -13.92 14.86
C ILE A 219 1.20 -12.59 14.41
N THR A 220 2.45 -12.64 13.98
CA THR A 220 3.13 -11.54 13.30
C THR A 220 3.38 -11.97 11.84
N THR A 221 3.29 -11.06 10.89
CA THR A 221 3.75 -11.33 9.51
C THR A 221 5.06 -10.60 9.29
N ARG A 222 6.02 -11.18 8.54
CA ARG A 222 7.30 -10.51 8.23
C ARG A 222 7.12 -9.17 7.48
N HIS A 223 5.94 -8.95 6.89
CA HIS A 223 5.54 -7.69 6.27
C HIS A 223 4.68 -6.77 7.17
N ALA A 224 4.54 -7.07 8.48
CA ALA A 224 3.70 -6.33 9.44
C ALA A 224 4.34 -5.06 10.04
N PHE A 225 5.22 -4.40 9.31
CA PHE A 225 5.39 -2.95 9.44
C PHE A 225 5.15 -2.37 8.05
N PRO A 226 3.90 -2.00 7.76
CA PRO A 226 3.31 -0.82 8.38
C PRO A 226 2.04 -1.16 9.14
N LEU A 227 1.74 -0.42 10.20
CA LEU A 227 0.45 -0.49 10.89
C LEU A 227 -0.69 -0.30 9.87
N ARG A 228 -1.27 -1.42 9.44
CA ARG A 228 -2.47 -1.41 8.59
C ARG A 228 -3.59 -0.75 9.39
N ARG A 229 -4.12 0.34 8.84
CA ARG A 229 -5.35 1.04 9.27
C ARG A 229 -6.61 0.19 9.06
N HIS A 230 -6.60 -1.07 9.46
CA HIS A 230 -7.80 -1.89 9.58
C HIS A 230 -7.89 -2.44 11.01
N ASN A 231 -8.07 -1.51 11.94
CA ASN A 231 -8.82 -1.79 13.16
C ASN A 231 -9.18 -0.45 13.82
N ARG A 232 -10.38 0.06 13.49
CA ARG A 232 -11.15 0.96 14.37
C ARG A 232 -11.79 0.19 15.52
N GLN A 233 -11.48 -1.09 15.69
CA GLN A 233 -11.87 -1.90 16.82
C GLN A 233 -10.59 -2.50 17.39
N ALA A 234 -10.44 -2.49 18.71
CA ALA A 234 -9.44 -3.26 19.42
C ALA A 234 -9.32 -4.69 18.82
N PRO A 235 -8.14 -5.32 18.81
CA PRO A 235 -8.02 -6.70 18.37
C PRO A 235 -9.06 -7.55 19.10
N LYS A 236 -10.05 -8.07 18.37
CA LYS A 236 -11.00 -9.05 18.91
C LYS A 236 -10.21 -10.32 19.14
N ILE A 237 -9.83 -10.53 20.40
CA ILE A 237 -9.34 -11.81 20.90
C ILE A 237 -10.51 -12.79 20.72
N ARG A 238 -10.38 -13.72 19.77
CA ARG A 238 -11.15 -14.96 19.85
C ARG A 238 -10.33 -15.89 20.73
N ASN A 239 -10.84 -16.18 21.90
CA ASN A 239 -10.44 -17.38 22.63
C ASN A 239 -10.87 -18.55 21.75
N VAL A 240 -9.91 -19.28 21.21
CA VAL A 240 -10.08 -20.65 20.72
C VAL A 240 -9.31 -21.52 21.69
#